data_AF-A0A962ZM95-F1
#
_entry.id   AF-A0A962ZM95-F1
#
_cell.length_a   1.000
_cell.length_b   1.000
_cell.length_c   1.000
_cell.angle_alpha   90.00
_cell.angle_beta   90.00
_cell.angle_gamma   90.00
#
_symmetry.space_group_name_H-M   'P 1'
#
loop_
_entity.id
_entity.type
_entity.pdbx_description
1 polymer ?
#
loop_
_entity_poly.entity_id
_entity_poly.type
_entity_poly.pdbx_seq_one_letter_code
_entity_poly.pdbx_strand_id
1 'polypeptide(L)'
;MRRVLFAAVVLLLSACGEATVVPPEQCENRLSQEEAAAGWRLLFDGHSLEQWRSYGESEVNGGWGVENGCLARVGRGGDLITREQFGDFELKLEWRISEAGNSGIFIRGDESGRSIHHTGYEMQVLDNAGHSDAADPT
;
A
#
# COMPACT_ATOMS: atom_id res chain seq x y z
N MET A 1 56.62 -2.63 44.80
CA MET A 1 55.60 -3.68 44.63
C MET A 1 54.37 -3.07 43.96
N ARG A 2 53.94 -3.71 42.85
CA ARG A 2 52.69 -3.61 42.07
C ARG A 2 51.99 -2.26 41.88
N ARG A 3 52.19 -1.69 40.69
CA ARG A 3 51.26 -0.79 39.99
C ARG A 3 50.12 -1.66 39.40
N VAL A 4 48.87 -1.25 39.56
CA VAL A 4 47.70 -1.88 38.90
C VAL A 4 47.04 -0.81 38.03
N LEU A 5 47.15 -0.97 36.71
CA LEU A 5 46.40 -0.19 35.74
C LEU A 5 45.06 -0.92 35.52
N PHE A 6 43.94 -0.29 35.85
CA PHE A 6 42.64 -0.73 35.35
C PHE A 6 42.43 -0.13 33.97
N ALA A 7 42.66 -0.93 32.92
CA ALA A 7 42.17 -0.61 31.60
C ALA A 7 40.66 -0.86 31.60
N ALA A 8 39.86 0.20 31.71
CA ALA A 8 38.45 0.15 31.40
C ALA A 8 38.33 -0.05 29.87
N VAL A 9 38.22 -1.31 29.45
CA VAL A 9 37.78 -1.64 28.09
C VAL A 9 36.30 -1.28 28.04
N VAL A 10 36.00 -0.08 27.53
CA VAL A 10 34.65 0.26 27.09
C VAL A 10 34.40 -0.57 25.83
N LEU A 11 33.73 -1.71 26.00
CA LEU A 11 33.08 -2.38 24.87
C LEU A 11 31.97 -1.44 24.39
N LEU A 12 32.25 -0.73 23.29
CA LEU A 12 31.22 -0.16 22.43
C LEU A 12 30.44 -1.35 21.83
N LEU A 13 29.36 -1.74 22.50
CA LEU A 13 28.30 -2.51 21.87
C LEU A 13 27.79 -1.65 20.72
N SER A 14 28.20 -1.98 19.50
CA SER A 14 27.50 -1.49 18.31
C SER A 14 26.06 -1.94 18.45
N ALA A 15 25.17 -0.99 18.70
CA ALA A 15 23.75 -1.20 18.53
C ALA A 15 23.51 -1.47 17.04
N CYS A 16 23.59 -2.73 16.64
CA CYS A 16 22.89 -3.17 15.44
C CYS A 16 21.42 -2.84 15.69
N GLY A 17 20.91 -1.85 14.96
CA GLY A 17 19.51 -1.47 15.04
C GLY A 17 18.65 -2.73 14.95
N GLU A 18 17.77 -2.92 15.93
CA GLU A 18 16.75 -3.95 15.85
C GLU A 18 15.96 -3.68 14.58
N ALA A 19 16.16 -4.52 13.57
CA ALA A 19 15.25 -4.58 12.45
C ALA A 19 13.88 -4.90 13.06
N THR A 20 12.96 -3.95 12.99
CA THR A 20 11.59 -4.17 13.43
C THR A 20 11.03 -5.33 12.63
N VAL A 21 10.82 -6.46 13.30
CA VAL A 21 10.16 -7.62 12.68
C VAL A 21 8.69 -7.24 12.56
N VAL A 22 8.33 -6.78 11.36
CA VAL A 22 6.97 -6.45 11.00
C VAL A 22 6.21 -7.76 10.88
N PRO A 23 5.06 -7.93 11.58
CA PRO A 23 4.22 -9.08 11.36
C PRO A 23 3.84 -9.17 9.87
N PRO A 24 3.75 -10.38 9.28
CA PRO A 24 3.46 -10.58 7.85
C PRO A 24 2.09 -10.05 7.40
N GLU A 25 1.31 -9.49 8.34
CA GLU A 25 -0.07 -9.07 8.16
C GLU A 25 -0.23 -7.55 8.25
N GLN A 26 0.88 -6.84 8.50
CA GLN A 26 0.92 -5.39 8.64
C GLN A 26 1.60 -4.76 7.42
N CYS A 27 0.92 -3.81 6.78
CA CYS A 27 1.50 -3.09 5.65
C CYS A 27 2.51 -2.04 6.11
N GLU A 28 3.60 -1.93 5.36
CA GLU A 28 4.68 -0.98 5.59
C GLU A 28 4.53 0.24 4.69
N ASN A 29 4.27 1.40 5.31
CA ASN A 29 3.98 2.65 4.59
C ASN A 29 5.04 3.70 4.90
N ARG A 30 6.29 3.40 4.50
CA ARG A 30 7.43 4.30 4.64
C ARG A 30 8.29 4.25 3.39
N LEU A 31 8.88 5.38 3.04
CA LEU A 31 9.89 5.42 1.99
C LEU A 31 11.23 4.96 2.57
N SER A 32 11.95 4.14 1.81
CA SER A 32 13.39 3.99 2.02
C SER A 32 14.12 5.31 1.74
N GLN A 33 15.36 5.42 2.21
CA GLN A 33 16.19 6.61 1.92
C GLN A 33 16.42 6.79 0.42
N GLU A 34 16.55 5.68 -0.32
CA GLU A 34 16.73 5.66 -1.77
C GLU A 34 15.48 6.14 -2.50
N GLU A 35 14.29 5.66 -2.10
CA GLU A 35 13.03 6.11 -2.67
C GLU A 35 12.80 7.60 -2.41
N ALA A 36 13.05 8.08 -1.19
CA ALA A 36 12.95 9.50 -0.87
C ALA A 36 13.93 10.35 -1.71
N ALA A 37 15.17 9.90 -1.87
CA ALA A 37 16.18 10.59 -2.69
C ALA A 37 15.83 10.59 -4.19
N ALA A 38 15.14 9.54 -4.67
CA ALA A 38 14.65 9.44 -6.04
C ALA A 38 13.33 10.22 -6.28
N GLY A 39 12.80 10.90 -5.26
CA GLY A 39 11.60 11.73 -5.39
C GLY A 39 10.28 10.97 -5.30
N TRP A 40 10.28 9.72 -4.83
CA TRP A 40 9.05 9.01 -4.50
C TRP A 40 8.29 9.73 -3.39
N ARG A 41 6.97 9.62 -3.42
CA ARG A 41 6.09 10.08 -2.36
C ARG A 41 5.15 8.95 -1.95
N LEU A 42 4.77 8.92 -0.68
CA LEU A 42 3.72 8.02 -0.23
C LEU A 42 2.38 8.48 -0.78
N LEU A 43 1.67 7.60 -1.47
CA LEU A 43 0.27 7.80 -1.84
C LEU A 43 -0.67 7.45 -0.69
N PHE A 44 -0.25 6.52 0.17
CA PHE A 44 -0.96 6.11 1.37
C PHE A 44 0.02 6.05 2.54
N ASP A 45 -0.37 6.61 3.68
CA ASP A 45 0.45 6.76 4.88
C ASP A 45 0.25 5.62 5.90
N GLY A 46 -0.62 4.67 5.59
CA GLY A 46 -0.96 3.56 6.48
C GLY A 46 -2.08 3.85 7.47
N HIS A 47 -2.67 5.05 7.47
CA HIS A 47 -3.57 5.46 8.56
C HIS A 47 -4.80 6.25 8.06
N SER A 48 -4.65 7.04 7.01
CA SER A 48 -5.64 8.02 6.58
C SER A 48 -6.19 7.74 5.19
N LEU A 49 -7.48 7.97 5.04
CA LEU A 49 -8.18 7.94 3.75
C LEU A 49 -8.37 9.34 3.15
N GLU A 50 -7.75 10.37 3.72
CA GLU A 50 -7.91 11.77 3.27
C GLU A 50 -7.53 11.98 1.80
N GLN A 51 -6.57 11.23 1.28
CA GLN A 51 -6.15 11.31 -0.13
C GLN A 51 -7.09 10.55 -1.09
N TRP A 52 -8.13 9.91 -0.56
CA TRP A 52 -9.03 9.01 -1.27
C TRP A 52 -10.48 9.47 -1.18
N ARG A 53 -11.28 8.97 -2.11
CA ARG A 53 -12.74 9.06 -2.12
C ARG A 53 -13.32 7.89 -2.90
N SER A 54 -14.58 7.55 -2.66
CA SER A 54 -15.26 6.55 -3.49
C SER A 54 -15.55 7.12 -4.88
N TYR A 55 -15.51 6.28 -5.91
CA TYR A 55 -15.84 6.67 -7.28
C TYR A 55 -17.26 7.24 -7.35
N GLY A 56 -17.42 8.42 -7.94
CA GLY A 56 -18.68 9.15 -8.03
C GLY A 56 -19.11 9.86 -6.75
N GLU A 57 -18.29 9.83 -5.69
CA GLU A 57 -18.60 10.42 -4.39
C GLU A 57 -17.53 11.44 -3.96
N SER A 58 -17.91 12.34 -3.04
CA SER A 58 -17.00 13.36 -2.48
C SER A 58 -16.10 12.82 -1.37
N GLU A 59 -16.50 11.73 -0.71
CA GLU A 59 -15.82 11.13 0.43
C GLU A 59 -15.70 9.62 0.25
N VAL A 60 -14.92 8.96 1.11
CA VAL A 60 -14.91 7.49 1.16
C VAL A 60 -16.18 7.01 1.84
N ASN A 61 -16.91 6.12 1.18
CA ASN A 61 -18.04 5.43 1.78
C ASN A 61 -17.57 4.25 2.66
N GLY A 62 -18.48 3.64 3.40
CA GLY A 62 -18.17 2.55 4.34
C GLY A 62 -17.65 1.24 3.72
N GLY A 63 -17.31 1.20 2.43
CA GLY A 63 -16.73 0.00 1.81
C GLY A 63 -15.21 -0.12 1.95
N TRP A 64 -14.52 0.98 2.23
CA TRP A 64 -13.07 1.03 2.36
C TRP A 64 -12.64 1.56 3.72
N GLY A 65 -11.56 1.00 4.23
CA GLY A 65 -11.04 1.28 5.56
C GLY A 65 -9.53 1.06 5.62
N VAL A 66 -9.00 1.24 6.82
CA VAL A 66 -7.60 0.96 7.11
C VAL A 66 -7.54 -0.16 8.15
N GLU A 67 -6.89 -1.27 7.79
CA GLU A 67 -6.69 -2.42 8.68
C GLU A 67 -5.22 -2.81 8.70
N ASN A 68 -4.59 -2.87 9.87
CA ASN A 68 -3.18 -3.22 10.05
C ASN A 68 -2.23 -2.41 9.14
N GLY A 69 -2.48 -1.11 9.00
CA GLY A 69 -1.69 -0.26 8.13
C GLY A 69 -1.99 -0.43 6.64
N CYS A 70 -2.92 -1.29 6.24
CA CYS A 70 -3.26 -1.56 4.84
C CYS A 70 -4.54 -0.83 4.44
N LEU A 71 -4.59 -0.37 3.18
CA LEU A 71 -5.82 0.07 2.55
C LEU A 71 -6.67 -1.18 2.24
N ALA A 72 -7.82 -1.31 2.89
CA ALA A 72 -8.57 -2.57 2.93
C ALA A 72 -10.03 -2.38 2.52
N ARG A 73 -10.57 -3.39 1.83
CA ARG A 73 -12.00 -3.50 1.54
C ARG A 73 -12.70 -4.06 2.79
N VAL A 74 -13.39 -3.21 3.53
CA VAL A 74 -14.09 -3.56 4.79
C VAL A 74 -15.60 -3.73 4.62
N GLY A 75 -16.12 -3.44 3.43
CA GLY A 75 -17.53 -3.56 3.13
C GLY A 75 -17.88 -3.36 1.65
N ARG A 76 -19.17 -3.22 1.38
CA ARG A 76 -19.67 -2.86 0.05
C ARG A 76 -19.56 -1.35 -0.14
N GLY A 77 -18.81 -0.91 -1.15
CA GLY A 77 -18.64 0.53 -1.41
C GLY A 77 -18.09 0.91 -2.78
N GLY A 78 -18.10 0.00 -3.74
CA GLY A 78 -17.58 0.27 -5.09
C GLY A 78 -16.06 0.52 -5.10
N ASP A 79 -15.62 1.23 -6.12
CA ASP A 79 -14.21 1.52 -6.38
C ASP A 79 -13.73 2.71 -5.56
N LEU A 80 -12.47 2.65 -5.13
CA LEU A 80 -11.80 3.73 -4.42
C LEU A 80 -10.81 4.42 -5.36
N ILE A 81 -10.83 5.74 -5.38
CA ILE A 81 -9.98 6.55 -6.26
C ILE A 81 -9.25 7.62 -5.47
N THR A 82 -8.10 8.05 -5.99
CA THR A 82 -7.37 9.19 -5.44
C THR A 82 -8.16 10.48 -5.67
N ARG A 83 -8.04 11.44 -4.75
CA ARG A 83 -8.58 12.79 -4.95
C ARG A 83 -7.80 13.56 -6.01
N GLU A 84 -6.48 13.43 -5.96
CA GLU A 84 -5.58 14.01 -6.94
C GLU A 84 -5.60 13.21 -8.24
N GLN A 85 -5.47 13.91 -9.36
CA GLN A 85 -5.28 13.32 -10.68
C GLN A 85 -3.81 13.42 -11.08
N PHE A 86 -3.30 12.37 -11.71
CA PHE A 86 -1.91 12.27 -12.11
C PHE A 86 -1.73 12.39 -13.63
N GLY A 87 -0.75 13.22 -14.03
CA GLY A 87 -0.16 13.22 -15.36
C GLY A 87 0.76 12.01 -15.51
N ASP A 88 2.00 12.19 -15.95
CA ASP A 88 2.95 11.06 -15.99
C ASP A 88 3.35 10.63 -14.57
N PHE A 89 3.34 9.32 -14.31
CA PHE A 89 3.69 8.76 -13.00
C PHE A 89 4.29 7.37 -13.12
N GLU A 90 5.03 6.98 -12.08
CA GLU A 90 5.39 5.60 -11.77
C GLU A 90 4.65 5.21 -10.49
N LEU A 91 4.08 4.01 -10.46
CA LEU A 91 3.33 3.50 -9.32
C LEU A 91 3.97 2.20 -8.83
N LYS A 92 4.33 2.18 -7.55
CA LYS A 92 4.84 1.01 -6.84
C LYS A 92 3.90 0.72 -5.67
N LEU A 93 3.40 -0.51 -5.61
CA LEU A 93 2.51 -0.98 -4.54
C LEU A 93 2.61 -2.50 -4.39
N GLU A 94 2.18 -2.99 -3.24
CA GLU A 94 1.95 -4.40 -2.97
C GLU A 94 0.45 -4.64 -2.76
N TRP A 95 -0.03 -5.84 -3.08
CA TRP A 95 -1.43 -6.20 -2.92
C TRP A 95 -1.58 -7.62 -2.37
N ARG A 96 -2.73 -7.86 -1.74
CA ARG A 96 -3.15 -9.18 -1.29
C ARG A 96 -4.67 -9.29 -1.48
N ILE A 97 -5.12 -10.47 -1.87
CA ILE A 97 -6.53 -10.80 -2.06
C ILE A 97 -6.88 -12.06 -1.27
N SER A 98 -8.18 -12.24 -1.01
CA SER A 98 -8.72 -13.47 -0.45
C SER A 98 -8.68 -14.61 -1.47
N GLU A 99 -8.86 -15.84 -0.99
CA GLU A 99 -9.20 -16.98 -1.86
C GLU A 99 -10.40 -16.64 -2.73
N ALA A 100 -10.32 -16.99 -4.02
CA ALA A 100 -11.28 -16.59 -5.05
C ALA A 100 -11.60 -15.09 -5.01
N GLY A 101 -10.60 -14.23 -4.75
CA GLY A 101 -10.71 -12.79 -4.85
C GLY A 101 -10.54 -12.29 -6.28
N ASN A 102 -11.25 -11.20 -6.60
CA ASN A 102 -11.13 -10.43 -7.85
C ASN A 102 -11.13 -8.94 -7.51
N SER A 103 -10.13 -8.22 -8.01
CA SER A 103 -9.93 -6.79 -7.84
C SER A 103 -9.14 -6.24 -9.02
N GLY A 104 -8.87 -4.94 -9.02
CA GLY A 104 -8.13 -4.30 -10.10
C GLY A 104 -7.47 -3.02 -9.63
N ILE A 105 -6.37 -2.68 -10.30
CA ILE A 105 -5.71 -1.39 -10.16
C ILE A 105 -5.98 -0.60 -11.43
N PHE A 106 -6.80 0.43 -11.31
CA PHE A 106 -7.18 1.29 -12.42
C PHE A 106 -6.26 2.50 -12.52
N ILE A 107 -5.86 2.82 -13.75
CA ILE A 107 -5.10 4.01 -14.09
C ILE A 107 -5.78 4.76 -15.23
N ARG A 108 -5.58 6.08 -15.29
CA ARG A 108 -6.10 6.95 -16.37
C ARG A 108 -7.63 6.93 -16.53
N GLY A 109 -8.37 6.46 -15.54
CA GLY A 109 -9.83 6.51 -15.55
C GLY A 109 -10.36 7.88 -15.14
N ASP A 110 -11.57 8.17 -15.61
CA ASP A 110 -12.35 9.34 -15.23
C ASP A 110 -13.78 8.93 -14.81
N GLU A 111 -14.55 9.90 -14.35
CA GLU A 111 -15.91 9.68 -13.84
C GLU A 111 -17.02 9.90 -14.89
N SER A 112 -16.68 9.93 -16.18
CA SER A 112 -17.68 10.05 -17.26
C SER A 112 -18.46 8.74 -17.51
N GLY A 113 -17.91 7.62 -17.05
CA GLY A 113 -18.54 6.30 -17.09
C GLY A 113 -19.41 6.01 -15.86
N ARG A 114 -20.20 4.93 -15.92
CA ARG A 114 -20.99 4.45 -14.75
C ARG A 114 -20.11 3.83 -13.65
N SER A 115 -18.88 3.47 -13.98
CA SER A 115 -17.91 2.77 -13.15
C SER A 115 -16.53 2.93 -13.80
N ILE A 116 -15.48 2.80 -13.00
CA ILE A 116 -14.11 3.09 -13.45
C ILE A 116 -13.64 2.20 -14.61
N HIS A 117 -14.08 0.94 -14.68
CA HIS A 117 -13.72 0.02 -15.77
C HIS A 117 -14.24 0.42 -17.15
N HIS A 118 -15.16 1.40 -17.24
CA HIS A 118 -15.59 1.92 -18.54
C HIS A 118 -14.59 2.91 -19.15
N THR A 119 -13.70 3.49 -18.34
CA THR A 119 -12.84 4.62 -18.76
C THR A 119 -11.37 4.41 -18.43
N GLY A 120 -11.05 3.69 -17.35
CA GLY A 120 -9.68 3.40 -16.92
C GLY A 120 -9.10 2.14 -17.54
N TYR A 121 -7.78 2.15 -17.71
CA TYR A 121 -7.03 0.92 -17.98
C TYR A 121 -6.87 0.14 -16.67
N GLU A 122 -7.10 -1.16 -16.72
CA GLU A 122 -7.04 -2.04 -15.56
C GLU A 122 -5.79 -2.92 -15.61
N MET A 123 -5.06 -2.97 -14.50
CA MET A 123 -4.19 -4.09 -14.18
C MET A 123 -4.96 -5.03 -13.25
N GLN A 124 -5.31 -6.20 -13.79
CA GLN A 124 -6.11 -7.22 -13.10
C GLN A 124 -5.39 -7.78 -11.86
N VAL A 125 -6.14 -7.95 -10.78
CA VAL A 125 -5.68 -8.57 -9.53
C VAL A 125 -6.63 -9.71 -9.17
N LEU A 126 -6.24 -10.93 -9.53
CA LEU A 126 -7.12 -12.09 -9.50
C LEU A 126 -6.46 -13.29 -8.80
N ASP A 127 -7.28 -14.08 -8.10
CA ASP A 127 -6.89 -15.44 -7.75
C ASP A 127 -7.00 -16.31 -9.00
N ASN A 128 -5.88 -16.44 -9.70
CA ASN A 128 -5.79 -17.18 -10.96
C ASN A 128 -6.09 -18.67 -10.85
N ALA A 129 -6.08 -19.24 -9.63
CA ALA A 129 -6.38 -20.65 -9.43
C ALA A 129 -7.83 -20.88 -9.00
N GLY A 130 -8.37 -19.98 -8.17
CA GLY A 130 -9.67 -20.15 -7.52
C GLY A 130 -10.83 -19.33 -8.09
N HIS A 131 -10.56 -18.22 -8.79
CA HIS A 131 -11.63 -17.36 -9.28
C HIS A 131 -12.32 -17.93 -10.53
N SER A 132 -13.64 -17.77 -10.65
CA SER A 132 -14.40 -18.20 -11.83
C SER A 132 -13.94 -17.55 -13.13
N ASP A 133 -13.42 -16.34 -13.01
CA ASP A 133 -13.01 -15.49 -14.13
C ASP A 133 -11.58 -15.81 -14.59
N ALA A 134 -10.88 -16.76 -13.95
CA ALA A 134 -9.49 -17.08 -14.29
C ALA A 134 -9.31 -17.56 -15.74
N ALA A 135 -10.36 -18.11 -16.36
CA ALA A 135 -10.33 -18.57 -17.76
C ALA A 135 -10.49 -17.43 -18.78
N ASP A 136 -11.13 -16.33 -18.38
CA ASP A 136 -11.38 -15.15 -19.21
C ASP A 136 -11.40 -13.92 -18.31
N PRO A 137 -10.22 -13.47 -17.85
CA PRO A 137 -10.12 -12.33 -16.95
C PRO A 137 -10.56 -11.07 -17.71
N THR A 138 -11.61 -10.43 -17.21
CA THR A 138 -12.08 -9.13 -17.70
C THR A 138 -11.06 -8.03 -17.46
#